data_AF-A0AAV2PYG0-F1
#
_entry.id   AF-A0AAV2PYG0-F1
#
_cell.length_a   1.000
_cell.length_b   1.000
_cell.length_c   1.000
_cell.angle_alpha   90.00
_cell.angle_beta   90.00
_cell.angle_gamma   90.00
#
_symmetry.space_group_name_H-M   'P 1'
#
loop_
_entity.id
_entity.type
_entity.pdbx_description
1 polymer ?
#
loop_
_entity_poly.entity_id
_entity_poly.type
_entity_poly.pdbx_seq_one_letter_code
_entity_poly.pdbx_strand_id
1 'polypeptide(L)'
;MLPNELRSYKRARADVCEQGPLIKLIDRVLLSKNNEVFWEPRPPVGVESVVDPESIVPGGPTDRVADATTPEQLFSSFFPDNLIDMIVLTTNEKASDIRQKIGTANREKATFSDTNLTEMRCFIGCHIMAGIRKDNHLNTTQMWSDTYGGFFYKSLFSQKRFEFSI
;
A
#
# COMPACT_ATOMS: atom_id res chain seq x y z
N MET A 1 -28.96 -10.41 -7.93
CA MET A 1 -28.53 -9.73 -6.69
C MET A 1 -27.11 -9.23 -6.92
N LEU A 2 -26.87 -7.91 -6.83
CA LEU A 2 -25.63 -7.27 -7.29
C LEU A 2 -24.54 -7.31 -6.19
N PRO A 3 -23.24 -7.45 -6.54
CA PRO A 3 -22.15 -7.61 -5.56
C PRO A 3 -21.94 -6.46 -4.58
N ASN A 4 -22.48 -5.27 -4.87
CA ASN A 4 -22.31 -4.06 -4.05
C ASN A 4 -23.22 -4.00 -2.82
N GLU A 5 -24.30 -4.79 -2.78
CA GLU A 5 -25.20 -4.79 -1.61
C GLU A 5 -24.57 -5.47 -0.39
N LEU A 6 -23.55 -6.33 -0.57
CA LEU A 6 -22.91 -7.06 0.53
C LEU A 6 -21.88 -6.22 1.34
N ARG A 7 -21.43 -5.06 0.84
CA ARG A 7 -20.40 -4.25 1.52
C ARG A 7 -20.95 -3.33 2.60
N SER A 8 -22.22 -2.94 2.56
CA SER A 8 -22.84 -2.05 3.54
C SER A 8 -23.25 -2.75 4.84
N TYR A 9 -23.58 -4.04 4.79
CA TYR A 9 -24.06 -4.78 5.97
C TYR A 9 -22.98 -5.06 7.04
N LYS A 10 -21.68 -5.00 6.72
CA LYS A 10 -20.63 -5.16 7.74
C LYS A 10 -20.55 -3.98 8.72
N ARG A 11 -21.26 -2.87 8.45
CA ARG A 11 -21.46 -1.74 9.37
C ARG A 11 -22.92 -1.60 9.83
N ALA A 12 -23.75 -2.63 9.64
CA ALA A 12 -25.00 -2.70 10.37
C ALA A 12 -24.62 -2.90 11.85
N ARG A 13 -24.68 -1.83 12.63
CA ARG A 13 -24.68 -1.92 14.09
C ARG A 13 -25.86 -2.83 14.42
N ALA A 14 -25.58 -4.00 15.00
CA ALA A 14 -26.64 -4.91 15.43
C ALA A 14 -27.66 -4.14 16.28
N ASP A 15 -28.94 -4.45 16.09
CA ASP A 15 -29.99 -3.93 16.98
C ASP A 15 -29.59 -4.22 18.42
N VAL A 16 -29.59 -3.17 19.25
CA VAL A 16 -29.11 -3.21 20.62
C VAL A 16 -29.91 -4.27 21.38
N CYS A 17 -29.24 -5.32 21.86
CA CYS A 17 -29.86 -6.35 22.69
C CYS A 17 -30.30 -5.71 24.02
N GLU A 18 -31.60 -5.46 24.19
CA GLU A 18 -32.18 -4.60 25.25
C GLU A 18 -32.16 -5.19 26.67
N GLN A 19 -31.57 -6.37 26.92
CA GLN A 19 -31.80 -7.10 28.18
C GLN A 19 -30.54 -7.54 28.93
N GLY A 20 -29.45 -6.76 28.86
CA GLY A 20 -28.22 -7.01 29.61
C GLY A 20 -28.03 -6.09 30.84
N PRO A 21 -27.43 -6.55 31.96
CA PRO A 21 -27.18 -5.73 33.16
C PRO A 21 -26.24 -4.53 32.94
N LEU A 22 -25.50 -4.51 31.82
CA LEU A 22 -24.66 -3.38 31.39
C LEU A 22 -25.46 -2.15 30.93
N ILE A 23 -26.76 -2.29 30.64
CA ILE A 23 -27.60 -1.19 30.16
C ILE A 23 -27.88 -0.14 31.24
N LYS A 24 -27.80 -0.51 32.54
CA LYS A 24 -27.99 0.47 33.63
C LYS A 24 -26.93 1.58 33.67
N LEU A 25 -25.80 1.42 32.96
CA LEU A 25 -24.80 2.48 32.78
C LEU A 25 -25.07 3.38 31.56
N ILE A 26 -25.88 2.92 30.59
CA ILE A 26 -26.15 3.58 29.31
C ILE A 26 -27.04 4.82 29.50
N ASP A 27 -27.79 4.91 30.60
CA ASP A 27 -28.65 6.05 30.90
C ASP A 27 -27.91 7.24 31.55
N ARG A 28 -26.59 7.15 31.74
CA ARG A 28 -25.79 8.24 32.34
C ARG A 28 -24.97 8.95 31.27
N VAL A 29 -25.23 10.26 31.11
CA VAL A 29 -24.33 11.16 30.40
C VAL A 29 -23.00 11.19 31.15
N LEU A 30 -21.91 10.82 30.48
CA LEU A 30 -20.59 10.82 31.08
C LEU A 30 -19.96 12.20 30.90
N LEU A 31 -19.65 12.85 32.01
CA LEU A 31 -18.98 14.14 32.02
C LEU A 31 -17.47 13.96 31.98
N SER A 32 -16.79 14.75 31.15
CA SER A 32 -15.34 14.94 31.26
C SER A 32 -15.01 15.54 32.63
N LYS A 33 -13.79 15.30 33.13
CA LYS A 33 -13.31 15.79 34.44
C LYS A 33 -13.45 17.31 34.62
N ASN A 34 -13.46 18.05 33.51
CA ASN A 34 -13.56 19.51 33.50
C ASN A 34 -15.02 20.01 33.36
N ASN A 35 -16.01 19.11 33.28
CA ASN A 35 -17.43 19.37 33.03
C ASN A 35 -17.76 20.11 31.70
N GLU A 36 -16.78 20.32 30.82
CA GLU A 36 -16.98 21.01 29.55
C GLU A 36 -17.45 20.09 28.42
N VAL A 37 -17.13 18.80 28.47
CA VAL A 37 -17.45 17.83 27.42
C VAL A 37 -18.35 16.74 27.96
N PHE A 38 -19.48 16.54 27.30
CA PHE A 38 -20.48 15.53 27.60
C PHE A 38 -20.38 14.39 26.59
N TRP A 39 -20.31 13.17 27.09
CA TRP A 39 -20.31 11.95 26.28
C TRP A 39 -21.62 11.23 26.49
N GLU A 40 -22.45 11.18 25.45
CA GLU A 40 -23.65 10.36 25.44
C GLU A 40 -23.31 8.98 24.88
N PRO A 41 -23.57 7.89 25.62
CA PRO A 41 -23.29 6.53 25.15
C PRO A 41 -24.30 6.05 24.10
N ARG A 42 -25.35 6.84 23.81
CA ARG A 42 -26.30 6.56 22.73
C ARG A 42 -25.72 6.99 21.39
N PRO A 43 -25.81 6.15 20.35
CA PRO A 43 -25.53 6.64 19.00
C PRO A 43 -26.50 7.79 18.70
N PRO A 44 -26.06 8.88 18.06
CA PRO A 44 -26.96 9.96 17.65
C PRO A 44 -28.09 9.36 16.82
N VAL A 45 -29.34 9.63 17.22
CA VAL A 45 -30.53 9.15 16.53
C VAL A 45 -30.54 9.76 15.14
N GLY A 46 -30.37 8.90 14.12
CA GLY A 46 -30.63 9.18 12.71
C GLY A 46 -30.28 10.60 12.24
N VAL A 47 -28.98 10.90 12.08
CA VAL A 47 -28.62 11.94 11.11
C VAL A 47 -28.92 11.30 9.74
N GLU A 48 -30.01 11.72 9.09
CA GLU A 48 -30.23 11.38 7.69
C GLU A 48 -28.93 11.68 6.94
N SER A 49 -28.47 10.76 6.10
CA SER A 49 -27.31 11.04 5.28
C SER A 49 -27.59 12.31 4.48
N VAL A 50 -26.87 13.40 4.77
CA VAL A 50 -26.99 14.69 4.05
C VAL A 50 -26.75 14.50 2.55
N VAL A 51 -26.09 13.41 2.19
CA VAL A 51 -25.80 13.03 0.82
C VAL A 51 -27.02 12.33 0.22
N ASP A 52 -27.64 13.00 -0.76
CA ASP A 52 -28.65 12.42 -1.64
C ASP A 52 -28.03 11.20 -2.37
N PRO A 53 -28.56 9.97 -2.17
CA PRO A 53 -28.05 8.78 -2.83
C PRO A 53 -28.13 8.85 -4.37
N GLU A 54 -29.01 9.68 -4.94
CA GLU A 54 -29.08 9.92 -6.40
C GLU A 54 -27.95 10.86 -6.89
N SER A 55 -27.37 11.68 -5.99
CA SER A 55 -26.19 12.50 -6.30
C SER A 55 -24.87 11.72 -6.32
N ILE A 56 -24.90 10.46 -5.87
CA ILE A 56 -23.76 9.56 -5.92
C ILE A 56 -23.62 9.04 -7.35
N VAL A 57 -22.99 9.84 -8.21
CA VAL A 57 -22.52 9.38 -9.51
C VAL A 57 -21.66 8.14 -9.27
N PRO A 58 -21.88 6.99 -9.95
CA PRO A 58 -21.04 5.83 -9.77
C PRO A 58 -19.59 6.24 -10.04
N GLY A 59 -18.76 6.20 -9.00
CA GLY A 59 -17.39 6.71 -9.04
C GLY A 59 -16.61 6.03 -10.16
N GLY A 60 -16.33 6.78 -11.22
CA GLY A 60 -15.46 6.38 -12.32
C GLY A 60 -14.04 6.95 -12.14
N PRO A 61 -13.08 6.46 -12.94
CA PRO A 61 -11.76 7.11 -13.01
C PRO A 61 -11.93 8.58 -13.43
N THR A 62 -11.19 9.47 -12.78
CA THR A 62 -11.12 10.89 -13.15
C THR A 62 -10.63 11.04 -14.58
N ASP A 63 -11.08 12.09 -15.28
CA ASP A 63 -10.68 12.41 -16.66
C ASP A 63 -9.16 12.42 -16.90
N ARG A 64 -8.36 12.66 -15.84
CA ARG A 64 -6.89 12.59 -15.88
C ARG A 64 -6.32 11.24 -16.30
N VAL A 65 -7.12 10.17 -16.22
CA VAL A 65 -6.71 8.80 -16.52
C VAL A 65 -7.67 8.17 -17.55
N ALA A 66 -8.52 8.98 -18.19
CA ALA A 66 -9.51 8.50 -19.16
C ALA A 66 -8.86 7.84 -20.40
N ASP A 67 -7.65 8.27 -20.76
CA ASP A 67 -6.93 7.77 -21.93
C ASP A 67 -6.13 6.48 -21.68
N ALA A 68 -6.01 6.04 -20.41
CA ALA A 68 -5.27 4.84 -20.07
C ALA A 68 -6.06 3.59 -20.45
N THR A 69 -5.70 2.97 -21.58
CA THR A 69 -6.37 1.78 -22.12
C THR A 69 -5.63 0.49 -21.78
N THR A 70 -4.34 0.58 -21.45
CA THR A 70 -3.54 -0.58 -21.04
C THR A 70 -3.26 -0.58 -19.53
N PRO A 71 -3.13 -1.77 -18.90
CA PRO A 71 -2.77 -1.86 -17.48
C PRO A 71 -1.44 -1.17 -17.15
N GLU A 72 -0.50 -1.15 -18.09
CA GLU A 72 0.79 -0.47 -17.93
C GLU A 72 0.62 1.05 -17.88
N GLN A 73 -0.16 1.64 -18.79
CA GLN A 73 -0.46 3.08 -18.78
C GLN A 73 -1.18 3.50 -17.49
N LEU A 74 -2.13 2.67 -17.05
CA LEU A 74 -2.83 2.90 -15.79
C LEU A 74 -1.87 2.84 -14.60
N PHE A 75 -0.95 1.86 -14.58
CA PHE A 75 0.05 1.74 -13.53
C PHE A 75 1.03 2.92 -13.52
N SER A 76 1.51 3.36 -14.68
CA SER A 76 2.35 4.55 -14.84
C SER A 76 1.66 5.83 -14.37
N SER A 77 0.33 5.88 -14.36
CA SER A 77 -0.42 7.01 -13.80
C SER A 77 -0.31 7.11 -12.28
N PHE A 78 -0.11 5.97 -11.58
CA PHE A 78 0.17 5.95 -10.15
C PHE A 78 1.64 6.23 -9.82
N PHE A 79 2.54 5.79 -10.71
CA PHE A 79 3.99 5.97 -10.60
C PHE A 79 4.55 6.73 -11.80
N PRO A 80 4.35 8.07 -11.85
CA PRO A 80 4.85 8.86 -12.96
C PRO A 80 6.37 8.93 -12.96
N ASP A 81 6.97 9.13 -14.13
CA ASP A 81 8.42 9.04 -14.33
C ASP A 81 9.21 10.01 -13.46
N ASN A 82 8.69 11.21 -13.23
CA ASN A 82 9.29 12.20 -12.34
C ASN A 82 9.40 11.69 -10.89
N LEU A 83 8.43 10.90 -10.40
CA LEU A 83 8.49 10.30 -9.08
C LEU A 83 9.58 9.21 -9.04
N ILE A 84 9.65 8.38 -10.07
CA ILE A 84 10.67 7.33 -10.16
C ILE A 84 12.07 7.95 -10.28
N ASP A 85 12.24 9.02 -11.05
CA ASP A 85 13.50 9.76 -11.18
C ASP A 85 13.96 10.34 -9.83
N MET A 86 13.04 10.86 -9.01
CA MET A 86 13.36 11.32 -7.66
C MET A 86 13.84 10.18 -6.76
N ILE A 87 13.24 8.98 -6.89
CA ILE A 87 13.70 7.78 -6.17
C ILE A 87 15.11 7.42 -6.65
N VAL A 88 15.32 7.35 -7.97
CA VAL A 88 16.62 7.03 -8.57
C VAL A 88 17.72 7.98 -8.08
N LEU A 89 17.46 9.29 -8.08
CA LEU A 89 18.40 10.30 -7.58
C LEU A 89 18.80 10.02 -6.13
N THR A 90 17.81 9.89 -5.25
CA THR A 90 18.03 9.68 -3.81
C THR A 90 18.73 8.34 -3.53
N THR A 91 18.36 7.29 -4.28
CA THR A 91 19.01 5.98 -4.18
C THR A 91 20.47 6.03 -4.62
N ASN A 92 20.78 6.78 -5.69
CA ASN A 92 22.15 6.91 -6.19
C ASN A 92 23.04 7.73 -5.26
N GLU A 93 22.50 8.75 -4.60
CA GLU A 93 23.20 9.47 -3.53
C GLU A 93 23.61 8.51 -2.40
N LYS A 94 22.66 7.70 -1.91
CA LYS A 94 22.93 6.70 -0.87
C LYS A 94 23.90 5.60 -1.35
N ALA A 95 23.79 5.18 -2.61
CA ALA A 95 24.72 4.23 -3.20
C ALA A 95 26.15 4.78 -3.25
N SER A 96 26.30 6.07 -3.57
CA SER A 96 27.57 6.78 -3.55
C SER A 96 28.21 6.78 -2.16
N ASP A 97 27.43 7.07 -1.11
CA ASP A 97 27.91 7.05 0.28
C ASP A 97 28.40 5.66 0.71
N ILE A 98 27.67 4.61 0.33
CA ILE A 98 28.08 3.22 0.61
C ILE A 98 29.35 2.88 -0.16
N ARG A 99 29.44 3.26 -1.43
CA ARG A 99 30.63 3.06 -2.27
C ARG A 99 31.89 3.70 -1.72
N GLN A 100 31.78 4.83 -1.03
CA GLN A 100 32.91 5.50 -0.40
C GLN A 100 33.39 4.74 0.85
N LYS A 101 32.50 4.02 1.54
CA LYS A 101 32.81 3.27 2.77
C LYS A 101 33.37 1.88 2.52
N ILE A 102 33.09 1.30 1.34
CA ILE A 102 33.63 -0.02 0.96
C ILE A 102 35.05 0.10 0.40
N GLY A 103 35.87 -0.93 0.62
CA GLY A 103 37.24 -0.98 0.08
C GLY A 103 37.27 -0.89 -1.45
N THR A 104 38.36 -0.34 -1.99
CA THR A 104 38.57 -0.08 -3.43
C THR A 104 38.23 -1.26 -4.33
N ALA A 105 38.60 -2.49 -3.95
CA ALA A 105 38.30 -3.70 -4.72
C ALA A 105 36.79 -4.05 -4.83
N ASN A 106 35.96 -3.58 -3.90
CA ASN A 106 34.51 -3.78 -3.96
C ASN A 106 33.79 -2.64 -4.68
N ARG A 107 34.41 -1.46 -4.78
CA ARG A 107 33.80 -0.26 -5.36
C ARG A 107 33.48 -0.38 -6.85
N GLU A 108 34.24 -1.16 -7.59
CA GLU A 108 34.07 -1.37 -9.03
C GLU A 108 33.09 -2.50 -9.39
N LYS A 109 32.51 -3.19 -8.39
CA LYS A 109 31.57 -4.27 -8.66
C LYS A 109 30.25 -3.71 -9.17
N ALA A 110 29.70 -4.35 -10.21
CA ALA A 110 28.39 -4.04 -10.79
C ALA A 110 27.24 -4.05 -9.75
N THR A 111 27.40 -4.75 -8.62
CA THR A 111 26.43 -4.73 -7.52
C THR A 111 26.22 -3.33 -6.93
N PHE A 112 27.25 -2.48 -6.91
CA PHE A 112 27.23 -1.15 -6.29
C PHE A 112 27.12 -0.01 -7.31
N SER A 113 26.85 -0.30 -8.59
CA SER A 113 26.69 0.74 -9.61
C SER A 113 25.47 1.62 -9.34
N ASP A 114 25.42 2.78 -9.97
CA ASP A 114 24.22 3.62 -9.94
C ASP A 114 23.04 2.88 -10.57
N THR A 115 21.85 3.18 -10.05
CA THR A 115 20.56 2.70 -10.53
C THR A 115 20.02 3.64 -11.60
N ASN A 116 19.26 3.10 -12.54
CA ASN A 116 18.57 3.88 -13.58
C ASN A 116 17.04 3.72 -13.50
N LEU A 117 16.31 4.52 -14.28
CA LEU A 117 14.85 4.49 -14.33
C LEU A 117 14.30 3.08 -14.65
N THR A 118 14.87 2.43 -15.67
CA THR A 118 14.46 1.08 -16.10
C THR A 118 14.67 0.06 -14.99
N GLU A 119 15.79 0.15 -14.29
CA GLU A 119 16.15 -0.70 -13.18
C GLU A 119 15.17 -0.54 -12.03
N MET A 120 14.82 0.71 -11.68
CA MET A 120 13.85 0.99 -10.64
C MET A 120 12.44 0.50 -11.00
N ARG A 121 12.04 0.60 -12.28
CA ARG A 121 10.79 -0.01 -12.78
C ARG A 121 10.82 -1.53 -12.67
N CYS A 122 11.93 -2.18 -13.04
CA CYS A 122 12.11 -3.62 -12.86
C CYS A 122 12.05 -4.03 -11.38
N PHE A 123 12.60 -3.21 -10.48
CA PHE A 123 12.54 -3.44 -9.03
C PHE A 123 11.09 -3.41 -8.52
N ILE A 124 10.30 -2.41 -8.93
CA ILE A 124 8.86 -2.34 -8.61
C ILE A 124 8.12 -3.57 -9.18
N GLY A 125 8.41 -3.94 -10.44
CA GLY A 125 7.84 -5.14 -11.06
C GLY A 125 8.19 -6.43 -10.31
N CYS A 126 9.42 -6.54 -9.78
CA CYS A 126 9.84 -7.65 -8.94
C CYS A 126 8.98 -7.77 -7.68
N HIS A 127 8.68 -6.65 -7.01
CA HIS A 127 7.81 -6.64 -5.83
C HIS A 127 6.36 -6.99 -6.16
N ILE A 128 5.84 -6.51 -7.28
CA ILE A 128 4.49 -6.87 -7.74
C ILE A 128 4.42 -8.39 -7.99
N MET A 129 5.40 -8.96 -8.67
CA MET A 129 5.47 -10.41 -8.91
C MET A 129 5.57 -11.20 -7.60
N ALA A 130 6.38 -10.73 -6.64
CA ALA A 130 6.48 -11.36 -5.32
C ALA A 130 5.14 -11.35 -4.58
N GLY A 131 4.37 -10.27 -4.70
CA GLY A 131 3.00 -10.19 -4.17
C GLY A 131 2.03 -11.17 -4.85
N ILE A 132 2.07 -11.26 -6.18
CA ILE A 132 1.23 -12.18 -6.96
C ILE A 132 1.51 -13.63 -6.57
N ARG A 133 2.79 -13.99 -6.42
CA ARG A 133 3.22 -15.34 -6.05
C ARG A 133 3.07 -15.65 -4.56
N LYS A 134 2.78 -14.62 -3.73
CA LYS A 134 2.76 -14.70 -2.26
C LYS A 134 4.12 -15.11 -1.67
N ASP A 135 5.21 -14.75 -2.37
CA ASP A 135 6.59 -15.04 -1.99
C ASP A 135 7.14 -13.99 -1.00
N ASN A 136 6.33 -13.03 -0.55
CA ASN A 136 6.73 -11.89 0.29
C ASN A 136 7.33 -12.27 1.66
N HIS A 137 7.08 -13.49 2.13
CA HIS A 137 7.60 -14.03 3.38
C HIS A 137 8.87 -14.87 3.18
N LEU A 138 9.24 -15.17 1.93
CA LEU A 138 10.41 -15.96 1.62
C LEU A 138 11.67 -15.11 1.74
N ASN A 139 12.76 -15.75 2.15
CA ASN A 139 14.07 -15.10 2.13
C ASN A 139 14.56 -14.92 0.69
N THR A 140 15.38 -13.89 0.45
CA THR A 140 16.00 -13.63 -0.85
C THR A 140 16.77 -14.84 -1.38
N THR A 141 17.45 -15.60 -0.52
CA THR A 141 18.14 -16.85 -0.91
C THR A 141 17.19 -17.92 -1.46
N GLN A 142 15.95 -17.99 -0.96
CA GLN A 142 14.94 -18.92 -1.46
C GLN A 142 14.34 -18.41 -2.78
N MET A 143 14.04 -17.11 -2.85
CA MET A 143 13.52 -16.48 -4.07
C MET A 143 14.51 -16.58 -5.25
N TRP A 144 15.81 -16.43 -4.99
CA TRP A 144 16.91 -16.56 -5.97
C TRP A 144 17.58 -17.95 -5.95
N SER A 145 16.93 -18.99 -5.41
CA SER A 145 17.46 -20.36 -5.46
C SER A 145 17.39 -20.91 -6.89
N ASP A 146 18.40 -21.70 -7.31
CA ASP A 146 18.35 -22.42 -8.61
C ASP A 146 17.32 -23.55 -8.63
N THR A 147 17.05 -24.15 -7.48
CA THR A 147 16.20 -25.34 -7.37
C THR A 147 14.75 -24.98 -7.08
N TYR A 148 14.53 -23.93 -6.29
CA TYR A 148 13.19 -23.57 -5.79
C TYR A 148 12.75 -22.16 -6.18
N GLY A 149 13.69 -21.31 -6.60
CA GLY A 149 13.43 -19.92 -6.94
C GLY A 149 12.75 -19.79 -8.30
N GLY A 150 11.93 -18.76 -8.45
CA GLY A 150 11.35 -18.43 -9.74
C GLY A 150 12.43 -17.90 -10.69
N PHE A 151 12.55 -18.46 -11.90
CA PHE A 151 13.47 -17.96 -12.95
C PHE A 151 13.31 -16.46 -13.21
N PHE A 152 12.10 -15.94 -12.96
CA PHE A 152 11.77 -14.52 -13.07
C PHE A 152 12.71 -13.62 -12.24
N TYR A 153 12.97 -13.91 -10.97
CA TYR A 153 13.77 -13.05 -10.10
C TYR A 153 15.22 -12.93 -10.58
N LYS A 154 15.80 -14.04 -11.04
CA LYS A 154 17.16 -14.09 -11.61
C LYS A 154 17.26 -13.38 -12.97
N SER A 155 16.18 -13.38 -13.74
CA SER A 155 16.16 -12.70 -15.05
C SER A 155 16.20 -11.18 -14.92
N LEU A 156 15.74 -10.63 -13.78
CA LEU A 156 15.78 -9.20 -13.50
C LEU A 156 17.11 -8.77 -12.88
N PHE A 157 17.50 -9.42 -11.77
CA PHE A 157 18.64 -9.02 -10.95
C PHE A 157 19.43 -10.20 -10.41
N SER A 158 20.72 -9.97 -10.14
CA SER A 158 21.43 -10.85 -9.21
C SER A 158 20.92 -10.64 -7.78
N GLN A 159 20.92 -11.70 -6.96
CA GLN A 159 20.48 -11.63 -5.55
C GLN A 159 21.17 -10.48 -4.80
N LYS A 160 22.49 -10.34 -4.96
CA LYS A 160 23.27 -9.29 -4.29
C LYS A 160 22.87 -7.89 -4.72
N ARG A 161 22.50 -7.70 -6.00
CA ARG A 161 22.03 -6.39 -6.49
C ARG A 161 20.66 -6.04 -5.92
N PHE A 162 19.78 -7.03 -5.82
CA PHE A 162 18.48 -6.85 -5.18
C PHE A 162 18.62 -6.51 -3.69
N GLU A 163 19.47 -7.24 -2.95
CA GLU A 163 19.75 -6.96 -1.53
C GLU A 163 20.43 -5.60 -1.30
N PHE A 164 21.22 -5.11 -2.25
CA PHE A 164 21.80 -3.77 -2.18
C PHE A 164 20.77 -2.66 -2.42
N SER A 165 19.73 -2.95 -3.20
CA SER A 165 18.70 -1.96 -3.58
C SER A 165 17.59 -1.82 -2.54
N ILE A 166 17.50 -2.77 -1.59
CA ILE A 166 16.65 -2.74 -0.39
C ILE A 166 17.35 -1.94 0.73
#